data_AF-A0A662RLL4-F1
#
_entry.id   AF-A0A662RLL4-F1
#
_cell.length_a   1.000
_cell.length_b   1.000
_cell.length_c   1.000
_cell.angle_alpha   90.00
_cell.angle_beta   90.00
_cell.angle_gamma   90.00
#
_symmetry.space_group_name_H-M   'P 1'
#
loop_
_entity.id
_entity.type
_entity.pdbx_description
1 polymer ?
#
loop_
_entity_poly.entity_id
_entity_poly.type
_entity_poly.pdbx_seq_one_letter_code
_entity_poly.pdbx_strand_id
1 'polypeptide(L)'
;MGYSCTVEADQTMEKIFAMHNDKGLLVYDGEKYFCEPSNKEYKDGRIVVSVHKICGVAFDGRPWGRHVGSFTIKPDGSIAKRALSKFPFLKAVRF
;
A
#
# COMPACT_ATOMS: atom_id res chain seq x y z
N MET A 1 10.28 3.14 12.72
CA MET A 1 9.28 2.27 13.37
C MET A 1 9.54 0.88 12.84
N GLY A 2 10.02 -0.04 13.70
CA GLY A 2 10.29 -1.42 13.29
C GLY A 2 9.03 -2.26 13.49
N TYR A 3 8.51 -2.84 12.42
CA TYR A 3 7.41 -3.80 12.49
C TYR A 3 7.98 -5.17 12.90
N SER A 4 7.32 -5.90 13.81
CA SER A 4 7.68 -7.30 14.14
C SER A 4 7.17 -8.27 13.06
N CYS A 5 7.36 -7.90 11.80
CA CYS A 5 6.99 -8.69 10.64
C CYS A 5 8.24 -9.43 10.14
N THR A 6 8.06 -10.62 9.58
CA THR A 6 9.13 -11.36 8.90
C THR A 6 9.78 -10.48 7.84
N VAL A 7 11.11 -10.61 7.69
CA VAL A 7 11.96 -9.79 6.79
C VAL A 7 11.35 -9.63 5.39
N GLU A 8 10.66 -10.66 4.88
CA GLU A 8 10.06 -10.68 3.53
C GLU A 8 8.80 -9.78 3.40
N ALA A 9 7.96 -9.74 4.43
CA ALA A 9 6.80 -8.85 4.46
C ALA A 9 7.23 -7.39 4.53
N ASP A 10 8.25 -7.11 5.34
CA ASP A 10 8.86 -5.78 5.46
C ASP A 10 9.53 -5.35 4.15
N GLN A 11 10.29 -6.23 3.49
CA GLN A 11 10.86 -5.95 2.16
C GLN A 11 9.79 -5.69 1.10
N THR A 12 8.69 -6.45 1.11
CA THR A 12 7.57 -6.22 0.18
C THR A 12 6.93 -4.86 0.43
N MET A 13 6.80 -4.49 1.70
CA MET A 13 6.28 -3.20 2.12
C MET A 13 7.21 -2.06 1.70
N GLU A 14 8.51 -2.17 1.93
CA GLU A 14 9.52 -1.21 1.45
C GLU A 14 9.45 -1.03 -0.07
N LYS A 15 9.29 -2.10 -0.85
CA LYS A 15 9.11 -2.00 -2.31
C LYS A 15 7.84 -1.24 -2.68
N ILE A 16 6.75 -1.46 -1.95
CA ILE A 16 5.51 -0.69 -2.16
C ILE A 16 5.74 0.79 -1.86
N PHE A 17 6.42 1.11 -0.76
CA PHE A 17 6.76 2.48 -0.38
C PHE A 17 7.80 3.14 -1.29
N ALA A 18 8.72 2.37 -1.88
CA ALA A 18 9.69 2.87 -2.85
C ALA A 18 9.04 3.37 -4.15
N MET A 19 7.81 2.91 -4.47
CA MET A 19 7.02 3.47 -5.58
C MET A 19 6.33 4.80 -5.22
N HIS A 20 6.41 5.24 -3.97
CA HIS A 20 5.84 6.52 -3.56
C HIS A 20 6.81 7.64 -3.98
N ASN A 21 6.26 8.72 -4.51
CA ASN A 21 7.02 9.94 -4.74
C ASN A 21 7.37 10.64 -3.42
N ASP A 22 8.07 11.77 -3.49
CA ASP A 22 8.46 12.58 -2.31
C ASP A 22 7.29 13.05 -1.43
N LYS A 23 6.05 12.91 -1.92
CA LYS A 23 4.81 13.24 -1.18
C LYS A 23 4.13 12.02 -0.57
N GLY A 24 4.75 10.84 -0.63
CA GLY A 24 4.14 9.60 -0.17
C GLY A 24 2.98 9.16 -1.07
N LEU A 25 2.95 9.52 -2.35
CA LEU A 25 1.89 9.14 -3.27
C LEU A 25 2.41 8.22 -4.37
N LEU A 26 1.68 7.16 -4.64
CA LEU A 26 1.92 6.23 -5.72
C LEU A 26 1.19 6.73 -6.98
N VAL A 27 1.92 6.95 -8.06
CA VAL A 27 1.34 7.31 -9.36
C VAL A 27 1.38 6.10 -10.29
N TYR A 28 0.21 5.65 -10.75
CA TYR A 28 0.10 4.54 -11.68
C TYR A 28 -0.99 4.82 -12.70
N ASP A 29 -0.63 4.76 -13.98
CA ASP A 29 -1.55 4.99 -15.11
C ASP A 29 -2.29 6.34 -15.02
N GLY A 30 -1.57 7.42 -14.66
CA GLY A 30 -2.14 8.76 -14.46
C GLY A 30 -2.93 8.95 -13.16
N GLU A 31 -3.23 7.86 -12.45
CA GLU A 31 -4.00 7.87 -11.20
C GLU A 31 -3.07 7.94 -9.97
N LYS A 32 -3.54 8.61 -8.93
CA LYS A 32 -2.80 8.80 -7.68
C LYS A 32 -3.42 7.99 -6.55
N TYR A 33 -2.58 7.21 -5.88
CA TYR A 33 -2.96 6.36 -4.76
C TYR A 33 -2.12 6.69 -3.53
N PHE A 34 -2.72 6.48 -2.36
CA PHE A 34 -2.06 6.53 -1.07
C PHE A 34 -2.27 5.17 -0.39
N CYS A 35 -1.18 4.56 0.07
CA CYS A 35 -1.20 3.29 0.76
C CYS A 35 -0.89 3.53 2.24
N GLU A 36 -1.87 3.29 3.09
CA GLU A 36 -1.72 3.41 4.54
C GLU A 36 -1.65 2.01 5.15
N PRO A 37 -0.53 1.65 5.79
CA PRO A 37 -0.45 0.39 6.49
C PRO A 37 -1.17 0.50 7.84
N SER A 38 -1.93 -0.52 8.17
CA SER A 38 -2.51 -0.63 9.49
C SER A 38 -1.40 -0.91 10.49
N ASN A 39 -1.28 -0.04 11.51
CA ASN A 39 -0.42 -0.27 12.67
C ASN A 39 -0.86 -1.46 13.54
N LYS A 40 -1.88 -2.22 13.11
CA LYS A 40 -2.36 -3.39 13.81
C LYS A 40 -1.52 -4.59 13.42
N GLU A 41 -0.67 -5.02 14.34
CA GLU A 41 0.03 -6.30 14.24
C GLU A 41 -0.99 -7.43 14.40
N TYR A 42 -1.25 -8.18 13.34
CA TYR A 42 -2.12 -9.34 13.40
C TYR A 42 -1.34 -10.55 13.92
N LYS A 43 -1.99 -11.41 14.72
CA LYS A 43 -1.36 -12.60 15.32
C LYS A 43 -0.74 -13.56 14.31
N ASP A 44 -1.16 -13.51 13.05
CA ASP A 44 -0.65 -14.30 11.93
C ASP A 44 0.45 -13.58 11.12
N GLY A 45 1.00 -12.47 11.64
CA GLY A 45 2.12 -11.73 11.03
C GLY A 45 1.80 -11.02 9.71
N ARG A 46 0.51 -10.96 9.34
CA ARG A 46 0.08 -10.28 8.12
C ARG A 46 -0.06 -8.79 8.33
N ILE A 47 0.29 -8.02 7.31
CA ILE A 47 0.15 -6.56 7.27
C ILE A 47 -1.07 -6.22 6.43
N VAL A 48 -1.99 -5.43 6.98
CA VAL A 48 -3.14 -4.91 6.21
C VAL A 48 -2.80 -3.53 5.71
N VAL A 49 -2.97 -3.30 4.40
CA VAL A 49 -2.72 -2.01 3.77
C VAL A 49 -4.03 -1.49 3.20
N SER A 50 -4.42 -0.30 3.64
CA SER A 50 -5.55 0.45 3.12
C SER A 50 -5.12 1.27 1.91
N VAL A 51 -5.90 1.22 0.83
CA VAL A 51 -5.63 1.94 -0.41
C VAL A 51 -6.65 3.06 -0.55
N HIS A 52 -6.16 4.28 -0.75
CA HIS A 52 -6.96 5.47 -0.99
C HIS A 52 -6.64 6.00 -2.37
N LYS A 53 -7.66 6.24 -3.20
CA LYS A 53 -7.50 6.93 -4.48
C LYS A 53 -7.62 8.42 -4.22
N ILE A 54 -6.59 9.19 -4.56
CA ILE A 54 -6.61 10.64 -4.42
C ILE A 54 -7.50 11.23 -5.51
N CYS A 55 -8.55 11.92 -5.09
CA CYS A 55 -9.53 12.52 -6.01
C CYS A 55 -9.26 14.00 -6.26
N GLY A 56 -8.43 14.64 -5.43
CA GLY A 56 -8.03 16.02 -5.62
C GLY A 56 -7.22 16.53 -4.44
N VAL A 57 -7.13 17.86 -4.37
CA VAL A 57 -6.48 18.58 -3.28
C VAL A 57 -7.53 19.49 -2.67
N ALA A 58 -7.68 19.43 -1.35
CA ALA A 58 -8.60 20.27 -0.61
C ALA A 58 -8.07 21.72 -0.59
N PHE A 59 -8.92 22.65 -0.15
CA PHE A 59 -8.59 24.09 -0.15
C PHE A 59 -7.39 24.43 0.75
N ASP A 60 -7.09 23.57 1.73
CA ASP A 60 -5.94 23.66 2.64
C ASP A 60 -4.65 23.05 2.06
N GLY A 61 -4.66 22.62 0.80
CA GLY A 61 -3.51 22.03 0.13
C GLY A 61 -3.29 20.54 0.44
N ARG A 62 -4.12 19.91 1.29
CA ARG A 62 -4.00 18.49 1.61
C ARG A 62 -4.66 17.63 0.53
N PRO A 63 -4.04 16.54 0.08
CA PRO A 63 -4.69 15.61 -0.85
C PRO A 63 -5.90 14.98 -0.15
N TRP A 64 -7.06 15.00 -0.80
CA TRP A 64 -8.22 14.26 -0.34
C TRP A 64 -8.42 13.06 -1.25
N GLY A 65 -8.70 11.92 -0.62
CA GLY A 65 -8.87 10.67 -1.32
C GLY A 65 -10.02 9.86 -0.75
N ARG A 66 -10.56 8.98 -1.58
CA ARG A 66 -11.56 8.01 -1.18
C ARG A 66 -10.89 6.66 -0.93
N HIS A 67 -11.26 6.00 0.17
CA HIS A 67 -10.89 4.61 0.39
C HIS A 67 -11.51 3.71 -0.70
N VAL A 68 -10.66 3.02 -1.45
CA VAL A 68 -11.06 2.11 -2.55
C VAL A 68 -10.98 0.64 -2.15
N GLY A 69 -10.35 0.35 -1.01
CA GLY A 69 -10.31 -0.95 -0.39
C GLY A 69 -8.98 -1.22 0.28
N SER A 70 -8.85 -2.40 0.85
CA SER A 70 -7.63 -2.86 1.50
C SER A 70 -7.13 -4.16 0.87
N PHE A 71 -5.84 -4.42 1.05
CA PHE A 71 -5.22 -5.71 0.77
C PHE A 71 -4.35 -6.14 1.95
N THR A 72 -3.84 -7.35 1.86
CA THR A 72 -3.01 -7.94 2.91
C THR A 72 -1.72 -8.46 2.30
N ILE A 73 -0.60 -8.18 2.97
CA ILE A 73 0.71 -8.77 2.74
C ILE A 73 0.87 -9.86 3.81
N LYS A 74 1.08 -11.11 3.38
CA LYS A 74 1.34 -12.22 4.29
C LYS A 74 2.77 -12.16 4.84
N PRO A 75 3.10 -12.92 5.91
CA PRO A 75 4.46 -13.01 6.42
C PRO A 75 5.51 -13.36 5.35
N ASP A 76 5.15 -14.22 4.40
CA ASP A 76 6.02 -14.64 3.28
C ASP A 76 6.18 -13.56 2.19
N GLY A 77 5.76 -12.31 2.45
CA GLY A 77 5.74 -11.22 1.47
C GLY A 77 4.68 -11.36 0.38
N SER A 78 3.89 -12.45 0.36
CA SER A 78 2.94 -12.67 -0.73
C SER A 78 1.68 -11.82 -0.58
N ILE A 79 1.20 -11.33 -1.72
CA ILE A 79 -0.07 -10.59 -1.83
C ILE A 79 -1.08 -11.46 -2.58
N ALA A 80 -2.33 -11.49 -2.08
CA ALA A 80 -3.39 -12.27 -2.71
C ALA A 80 -3.62 -11.85 -4.18
N LYS A 81 -3.77 -12.82 -5.09
CA LYS A 81 -4.03 -12.57 -6.53
C LYS A 81 -5.24 -11.64 -6.77
N ARG A 82 -6.28 -11.74 -5.94
CA ARG A 82 -7.44 -10.85 -5.99
C ARG A 82 -7.08 -9.38 -5.79
N ALA A 83 -6.12 -9.09 -4.90
CA ALA A 83 -5.62 -7.73 -4.68
C ALA A 83 -4.81 -7.25 -5.89
N LEU A 84 -3.98 -8.09 -6.51
CA LEU A 84 -3.24 -7.76 -7.74
C LEU A 84 -4.18 -7.43 -8.93
N SER A 85 -5.36 -8.06 -8.98
CA SER A 85 -6.38 -7.75 -9.99
C SER A 85 -7.11 -6.45 -9.69
N LYS A 86 -7.31 -6.11 -8.41
CA LYS A 86 -8.03 -4.91 -7.98
C LYS A 86 -7.14 -3.66 -7.98
N PHE A 87 -5.86 -3.83 -7.70
CA PHE A 87 -4.86 -2.77 -7.57
C PHE A 87 -3.69 -3.06 -8.53
N PRO A 88 -3.79 -2.63 -9.80
CA PRO A 88 -2.82 -2.99 -10.84
C PRO A 88 -1.39 -2.53 -10.53
N PHE A 89 -1.22 -1.45 -9.78
CA PHE A 89 0.09 -0.97 -9.34
C PHE A 89 0.87 -2.01 -8.50
N LEU A 90 0.18 -2.93 -7.83
CA LEU A 90 0.84 -4.01 -7.09
C LEU A 90 1.53 -5.02 -8.04
N LYS A 91 1.20 -5.02 -9.33
CA LYS A 91 1.92 -5.82 -10.33
C LYS A 91 3.34 -5.28 -10.58
N ALA A 92 3.57 -3.97 -10.43
CA ALA A 92 4.89 -3.37 -10.57
C ALA A 92 5.83 -3.74 -9.41
N VAL A 93 5.26 -4.14 -8.26
CA VAL A 93 6.00 -4.65 -7.09
C VAL A 93 6.40 -6.11 -7.27
N ARG A 94 5.78 -6.82 -8.20
CA ARG A 94 5.83 -8.27 -8.25
C ARG A 94 7.21 -8.75 -8.69
N PHE A 95 7.80 -9.56 -7.80
CA PHE A 95 9.00 -10.39 -7.93
C PHE A 95 8.90 -11.36 -9.11
#